data_AF-A0A1A0W935-F1
#
_entry.id   AF-A0A1A0W935-F1
#
_cell.length_a   1.000
_cell.length_b   1.000
_cell.length_c   1.000
_cell.angle_alpha   90.00
_cell.angle_beta   90.00
_cell.angle_gamma   90.00
#
_symmetry.space_group_name_H-M   'P 1'
#
loop_
_entity.id
_entity.type
_entity.pdbx_description
1 polymer ?
#
loop_
_entity_poly.entity_id
_entity_poly.type
_entity_poly.pdbx_seq_one_letter_code
_entity_poly.pdbx_strand_id
1 'polypeptide(L)'
;MPESAVKTAATAVPAGALGPGRGSEKGLQRYTVLMNRAVSAAFPEITDIGGVRADSLKWHPQGLALDFMIPNPTSPGGVALGNRVVDFILKHNDKFHVDHVIWRQMMYGTDGSVRKMEDRGGMTANHYDHVHAATQGGGYPTGGEVYSL
;
A
#
# COMPACT_ATOMS: atom_id res chain seq x y z
N MET A 1 -1.52 -31.39 10.87
CA MET A 1 -2.68 -30.48 11.02
C MET A 1 -2.62 -29.53 9.83
N PRO A 2 -3.57 -29.54 8.88
CA PRO A 2 -3.54 -28.57 7.79
C PRO A 2 -4.15 -27.26 8.27
N GLU A 3 -3.34 -26.22 8.41
CA GLU A 3 -3.84 -24.86 8.59
C GLU A 3 -4.42 -24.42 7.24
N SER A 4 -5.75 -24.36 7.18
CA SER A 4 -6.48 -23.83 6.04
C SER A 4 -6.00 -22.41 5.74
N ALA A 5 -5.34 -22.23 4.59
CA ALA A 5 -5.11 -20.91 4.02
C ALA A 5 -6.48 -20.32 3.63
N VAL A 6 -7.08 -19.56 4.54
CA VAL A 6 -8.28 -18.79 4.22
C VAL A 6 -7.84 -17.73 3.20
N LYS A 7 -8.24 -17.96 1.95
CA LYS A 7 -8.18 -16.98 0.87
C LYS A 7 -9.28 -15.94 1.13
N THR A 8 -9.14 -15.14 2.19
CA THR A 8 -10.10 -14.09 2.49
C THR A 8 -9.94 -13.02 1.43
N ALA A 9 -11.00 -12.69 0.70
CA ALA A 9 -11.03 -11.50 -0.14
C ALA A 9 -10.75 -10.25 0.72
N ALA A 10 -10.39 -9.12 0.08
CA ALA A 10 -10.37 -7.85 0.79
C ALA A 10 -11.70 -7.69 1.55
N THR A 11 -11.62 -7.31 2.83
CA THR A 11 -12.82 -7.00 3.61
C THR A 11 -13.53 -5.84 2.92
N ALA A 12 -14.86 -5.86 2.91
CA ALA A 12 -15.63 -4.74 2.41
C ALA A 12 -15.21 -3.47 3.18
N VAL A 13 -14.68 -2.49 2.44
CA VAL A 13 -14.37 -1.19 3.02
C VAL A 13 -15.67 -0.59 3.53
N PRO A 14 -15.72 -0.06 4.78
CA PRO A 14 -16.93 0.55 5.31
C PRO A 14 -17.45 1.65 4.39
N ALA A 15 -18.77 1.71 4.21
CA ALA A 15 -19.41 2.83 3.55
C ALA A 15 -19.24 4.10 4.41
N GLY A 16 -18.75 5.18 3.81
CA GLY A 16 -18.58 6.47 4.46
C GLY A 16 -17.16 6.73 4.97
N ALA A 17 -17.05 7.49 6.07
CA ALA A 17 -15.77 7.98 6.58
C ALA A 17 -14.92 6.85 7.16
N LEU A 18 -13.66 6.77 6.70
CA LEU A 18 -12.67 5.83 7.18
C LEU A 18 -11.98 6.35 8.43
N GLY A 19 -11.87 5.47 9.43
CA GLY A 19 -11.06 5.71 10.61
C GLY A 19 -9.57 5.83 10.28
N PRO A 20 -8.73 6.24 11.26
CA PRO A 20 -7.29 6.34 11.08
C PRO A 20 -6.66 5.02 10.59
N GLY A 21 -5.66 5.13 9.73
CA GLY A 21 -4.91 3.97 9.25
C GLY A 21 -3.97 3.42 10.31
N ARG A 22 -3.44 2.23 10.08
CA ARG A 22 -2.46 1.59 10.98
C ARG A 22 -1.06 2.19 10.86
N GLY A 23 -0.71 2.74 9.69
CA GLY A 23 0.51 3.51 9.51
C GLY A 23 0.40 4.90 10.11
N SER A 24 1.54 5.48 10.51
CA SER A 24 1.59 6.88 10.95
C SER A 24 1.14 7.83 9.83
N GLU A 25 0.14 8.67 10.10
CA GLU A 25 -0.33 9.69 9.16
C GLU A 25 0.49 10.98 9.22
N LYS A 26 1.44 11.09 10.16
CA LYS A 26 2.25 12.28 10.35
C LYS A 26 3.10 12.56 9.11
N GLY A 27 2.86 13.70 8.48
CA GLY A 27 3.57 14.13 7.28
C GLY A 27 3.13 13.45 6.00
N LEU A 28 2.10 12.58 6.03
CA LEU A 28 1.50 12.05 4.80
C LEU A 28 0.67 13.13 4.10
N GLN A 29 0.59 13.02 2.78
CA GLN A 29 -0.32 13.83 1.97
C GLN A 29 -1.70 13.17 1.84
N ARG A 30 -2.72 13.94 1.48
CA ARG A 30 -4.14 13.53 1.53
C ARG A 30 -4.43 12.20 0.83
N TYR A 31 -3.95 11.99 -0.39
CA TYR A 31 -4.20 10.72 -1.09
C TYR A 31 -3.46 9.54 -0.45
N THR A 32 -2.27 9.77 0.08
CA THR A 32 -1.52 8.78 0.85
C THR A 32 -2.22 8.44 2.17
N VAL A 33 -2.82 9.43 2.86
CA VAL A 33 -3.66 9.20 4.04
C VAL A 33 -4.88 8.35 3.68
N LEU A 34 -5.57 8.69 2.59
CA LEU A 34 -6.71 7.90 2.10
C LEU A 34 -6.32 6.44 1.85
N MET A 35 -5.18 6.22 1.19
CA MET A 35 -4.65 4.86 0.94
C MET A 35 -4.31 4.12 2.22
N ASN A 36 -3.62 4.75 3.19
CA ASN A 36 -3.32 4.15 4.50
C ASN A 36 -4.59 3.66 5.20
N ARG A 37 -5.62 4.51 5.26
CA ARG A 37 -6.91 4.20 5.89
C ARG A 37 -7.66 3.09 5.16
N ALA A 38 -7.75 3.19 3.84
CA ALA A 38 -8.47 2.23 3.00
C ALA A 38 -7.86 0.83 3.07
N VAL A 39 -6.52 0.72 2.95
CA VAL A 39 -5.83 -0.58 3.05
C VAL A 39 -5.96 -1.14 4.46
N SER A 40 -5.82 -0.30 5.49
CA SER A 40 -5.99 -0.73 6.89
C SER A 40 -7.39 -1.29 7.19
N ALA A 41 -8.42 -0.72 6.56
CA ALA A 41 -9.80 -1.18 6.70
C ALA A 41 -10.08 -2.46 5.88
N ALA A 42 -9.52 -2.56 4.67
CA ALA A 42 -9.74 -3.71 3.78
C ALA A 42 -8.92 -4.95 4.18
N PHE A 43 -7.75 -4.76 4.76
CA PHE A 43 -6.78 -5.83 5.04
C PHE A 43 -6.34 -5.82 6.50
N PRO A 44 -7.14 -6.38 7.42
CA PRO A 44 -6.78 -6.45 8.83
C PRO A 44 -5.50 -7.25 9.10
N GLU A 45 -5.07 -8.11 8.16
CA GLU A 45 -3.80 -8.85 8.20
C GLU A 45 -2.56 -7.94 8.06
N ILE A 46 -2.71 -6.74 7.49
CA ILE A 46 -1.62 -5.76 7.39
C ILE A 46 -1.56 -4.95 8.68
N THR A 47 -0.67 -5.36 9.57
CA THR A 47 -0.56 -4.74 10.91
C THR A 47 0.54 -3.69 11.01
N ASP A 48 1.46 -3.67 10.05
CA ASP A 48 2.61 -2.76 10.02
C ASP A 48 2.70 -2.07 8.66
N ILE A 49 2.82 -0.74 8.69
CA ILE A 49 2.82 0.11 7.50
C ILE A 49 3.91 1.18 7.68
N GLY A 50 4.95 1.08 6.87
CA GLY A 50 5.99 2.10 6.76
C GLY A 50 5.48 3.33 6.02
N GLY A 51 5.88 4.52 6.46
CA GLY A 51 5.45 5.80 5.88
C GLY A 51 6.60 6.80 5.75
N VAL A 52 6.38 8.03 6.22
CA VAL A 52 7.35 9.12 6.13
C VAL A 52 8.66 8.78 6.86
N ARG A 53 9.77 8.88 6.13
CA ARG A 53 11.13 8.70 6.65
C ARG A 53 12.15 9.34 5.70
N ALA A 54 13.38 9.51 6.17
CA ALA A 54 14.49 9.89 5.30
C ALA A 54 14.74 8.78 4.26
N ASP A 55 14.91 9.19 3.01
CA ASP A 55 15.17 8.31 1.86
C ASP A 55 15.93 9.12 0.80
N SER A 56 16.66 8.41 -0.05
CA SER A 56 17.29 8.93 -1.26
C SER A 56 16.29 9.43 -2.30
N LEU A 57 15.11 8.81 -2.35
CA LEU A 57 14.05 9.16 -3.31
C LEU A 57 12.99 10.03 -2.64
N LYS A 58 12.29 10.84 -3.45
CA LYS A 58 11.39 11.89 -2.93
C LYS A 58 10.14 11.36 -2.21
N TRP A 59 9.68 10.14 -2.50
CA TRP A 59 8.31 9.74 -2.13
C TRP A 59 8.09 9.56 -0.62
N HIS A 60 8.94 8.80 0.08
CA HIS A 60 8.82 8.67 1.54
C HIS A 60 9.05 10.01 2.27
N PRO A 61 10.11 10.79 1.99
CA PRO A 61 10.35 12.06 2.66
C PRO A 61 9.23 13.09 2.49
N GLN A 62 8.52 13.06 1.37
CA GLN A 62 7.44 14.01 1.05
C GLN A 62 6.03 13.50 1.39
N GLY A 63 5.92 12.35 2.07
CA GLY A 63 4.62 11.79 2.46
C GLY A 63 3.78 11.26 1.31
N LEU A 64 4.43 10.83 0.24
CA LEU A 64 3.80 10.33 -0.98
C LEU A 64 3.71 8.81 -1.03
N ALA A 65 4.48 8.09 -0.19
CA ALA A 65 4.57 6.64 -0.24
C ALA A 65 4.28 5.92 1.08
N LEU A 66 3.82 4.69 0.94
CA LEU A 66 3.58 3.71 2.00
C LEU A 66 4.19 2.37 1.62
N ASP A 67 4.70 1.65 2.62
CA ASP A 67 5.12 0.26 2.51
C ASP A 67 4.20 -0.60 3.37
N PHE A 68 3.36 -1.41 2.74
CA PHE A 68 2.46 -2.34 3.42
C PHE A 68 3.21 -3.65 3.68
N MET A 69 3.61 -3.88 4.93
CA MET A 69 4.41 -5.05 5.30
C MET A 69 3.55 -6.31 5.21
N ILE A 70 4.01 -7.29 4.44
CA ILE A 70 3.27 -8.54 4.21
C ILE A 70 3.73 -9.59 5.22
N PRO A 71 2.85 -10.13 6.08
CA PRO A 71 3.21 -11.21 6.98
C PRO A 71 3.53 -12.50 6.21
N ASN A 72 4.57 -13.22 6.64
CA ASN A 72 5.04 -14.45 5.99
C ASN A 72 5.16 -14.31 4.46
N PRO A 73 5.92 -13.33 3.95
CA PRO A 73 5.78 -12.84 2.57
C PRO A 73 6.29 -13.81 1.50
N THR A 74 7.03 -14.85 1.89
CA THR A 74 7.47 -15.94 1.02
C THR A 74 6.49 -17.11 0.97
N SER A 75 5.54 -17.18 1.90
CA SER A 75 4.50 -18.21 1.93
C SER A 75 3.47 -17.98 0.82
N PRO A 76 2.78 -19.03 0.34
CA PRO A 76 1.68 -18.86 -0.61
C PRO A 76 0.58 -17.90 -0.11
N GLY A 77 0.30 -17.89 1.19
CA GLY A 77 -0.67 -16.99 1.82
C GLY A 77 -0.21 -15.53 1.79
N GLY A 78 1.05 -15.25 2.15
CA GLY A 78 1.63 -13.92 2.10
C GLY A 78 1.70 -13.38 0.67
N VAL A 79 2.13 -14.21 -0.30
CA VAL A 79 2.13 -13.84 -1.72
C VAL A 79 0.72 -13.51 -2.20
N ALA A 80 -0.27 -14.34 -1.86
CA ALA A 80 -1.65 -14.09 -2.22
C ALA A 80 -2.20 -12.80 -1.57
N LEU A 81 -1.83 -12.51 -0.32
CA LEU A 81 -2.20 -11.26 0.36
C LEU A 81 -1.60 -10.04 -0.35
N GLY A 82 -0.29 -10.06 -0.62
CA GLY A 82 0.38 -8.96 -1.35
C GLY A 82 -0.24 -8.71 -2.72
N ASN A 83 -0.59 -9.77 -3.46
CA ASN A 83 -1.29 -9.62 -4.74
C ASN A 83 -2.65 -8.93 -4.58
N ARG A 84 -3.45 -9.31 -3.56
CA ARG A 84 -4.73 -8.65 -3.29
C ARG A 84 -4.57 -7.18 -2.92
N VAL A 85 -3.52 -6.82 -2.18
CA VAL A 85 -3.21 -5.43 -1.84
C VAL A 85 -2.88 -4.62 -3.09
N VAL A 86 -2.04 -5.14 -3.99
CA VAL A 86 -1.75 -4.51 -5.29
C VAL A 86 -3.02 -4.31 -6.11
N ASP A 87 -3.82 -5.37 -6.29
CA ASP A 87 -5.07 -5.31 -7.06
C ASP A 87 -6.05 -4.28 -6.47
N PHE A 88 -6.16 -4.22 -5.14
CA PHE A 88 -7.01 -3.25 -4.46
C PHE A 88 -6.55 -1.81 -4.68
N ILE A 89 -5.24 -1.55 -4.59
CA ILE A 89 -4.68 -0.21 -4.82
C ILE A 89 -4.93 0.22 -6.26
N LEU A 90 -4.64 -0.64 -7.23
CA LEU A 90 -4.83 -0.34 -8.65
C LEU A 90 -6.31 -0.16 -9.01
N LYS A 91 -7.21 -0.96 -8.42
CA LYS A 91 -8.66 -0.85 -8.63
C LYS A 91 -9.23 0.51 -8.22
N HIS A 92 -8.70 1.14 -7.18
CA HIS A 92 -9.15 2.44 -6.67
C HIS A 92 -8.18 3.58 -7.03
N ASN A 93 -7.42 3.42 -8.12
CA ASN A 93 -6.48 4.43 -8.58
C ASN A 93 -7.14 5.79 -8.87
N ASP A 94 -8.40 5.79 -9.30
CA ASP A 94 -9.19 7.01 -9.51
C ASP A 94 -9.35 7.86 -8.24
N LYS A 95 -9.28 7.23 -7.05
CA LYS A 95 -9.31 7.89 -5.74
C LYS A 95 -7.93 8.17 -5.19
N PHE A 96 -7.01 7.21 -5.34
CA PHE A 96 -5.68 7.29 -4.75
C PHE A 96 -4.70 8.13 -5.57
N HIS A 97 -4.97 8.38 -6.85
CA HIS A 97 -4.06 9.04 -7.77
C HIS A 97 -2.66 8.41 -7.67
N VAL A 98 -2.58 7.11 -7.93
CA VAL A 98 -1.34 6.33 -7.80
C VAL A 98 -0.29 6.88 -8.78
N ASP A 99 0.96 6.92 -8.34
CA ASP A 99 2.11 7.16 -9.20
C ASP A 99 2.64 5.82 -9.70
N HIS A 100 2.93 4.91 -8.77
CA HIS A 100 3.26 3.51 -9.07
C HIS A 100 3.07 2.60 -7.85
N VAL A 101 2.97 1.29 -8.09
CA VAL A 101 3.02 0.23 -7.06
C VAL A 101 4.15 -0.72 -7.38
N ILE A 102 4.85 -1.23 -6.37
CA ILE A 102 5.89 -2.25 -6.52
C ILE A 102 5.56 -3.44 -5.63
N TRP A 103 5.57 -4.63 -6.22
CA TRP A 103 5.47 -5.88 -5.47
C TRP A 103 6.29 -6.97 -6.17
N ARG A 104 7.17 -7.61 -5.40
CA ARG A 104 8.03 -8.72 -5.85
C ARG A 104 8.77 -8.41 -7.15
N GLN A 105 9.48 -7.27 -7.15
CA GLN A 105 10.28 -6.78 -8.28
C GLN A 105 9.46 -6.42 -9.53
N MET A 106 8.13 -6.42 -9.44
CA MET A 106 7.25 -5.94 -10.50
C MET A 106 6.76 -4.55 -10.14
N MET A 107 6.96 -3.59 -11.04
CA MET A 107 6.45 -2.23 -10.93
C MET A 107 5.24 -2.08 -11.84
N TYR A 108 4.14 -1.64 -11.25
CA TYR A 108 2.85 -1.43 -11.88
C TYR A 108 2.64 0.07 -12.09
N GLY A 109 2.46 0.48 -13.34
CA GLY A 109 2.07 1.83 -13.73
C GLY A 109 0.55 1.99 -13.77
N THR A 110 0.09 3.24 -13.70
CA THR A 110 -1.34 3.57 -13.77
C THR A 110 -1.95 3.48 -15.17
N ASP A 111 -1.10 3.40 -16.19
CA ASP A 111 -1.46 3.11 -17.59
C ASP A 111 -1.68 1.61 -17.86
N GLY A 112 -1.60 0.77 -16.83
CA GLY A 112 -1.67 -0.69 -16.94
C GLY A 112 -0.34 -1.33 -17.35
N SER A 113 0.74 -0.55 -17.50
CA SER A 113 2.07 -1.11 -17.74
C SER A 113 2.57 -1.90 -16.55
N VAL A 114 3.22 -3.03 -16.81
CA VAL A 114 3.90 -3.83 -15.79
C VAL A 114 5.32 -4.06 -16.26
N ARG A 115 6.29 -3.62 -15.47
CA ARG A 115 7.72 -3.77 -15.79
C ARG A 115 8.46 -4.44 -14.65
N LYS A 116 9.40 -5.32 -14.99
CA LYS A 116 10.32 -5.90 -14.02
C LYS A 116 11.40 -4.88 -13.67
N MET A 117 11.63 -4.66 -12.38
CA MET A 117 12.74 -3.86 -11.90
C MET A 117 14.06 -4.63 -12.00
N GLU A 118 15.17 -3.90 -12.12
CA GLU A 118 16.49 -4.49 -11.89
C GLU A 118 16.57 -5.11 -10.49
N ASP A 119 17.36 -6.17 -10.38
CA ASP A 119 17.66 -6.77 -9.08
C ASP A 119 18.57 -5.81 -8.30
N ARG A 120 18.09 -5.34 -7.15
CA ARG A 120 18.79 -4.42 -6.25
C ARG A 120 19.42 -5.12 -5.05
N GLY A 121 19.34 -6.45 -5.01
CA GLY A 121 19.86 -7.28 -3.93
C GLY A 121 18.94 -7.36 -2.72
N GLY A 122 18.61 -8.58 -2.31
CA GLY A 122 17.86 -8.84 -1.07
C GLY A 122 16.34 -8.66 -1.19
N MET A 123 15.62 -9.14 -0.18
CA MET A 123 14.14 -9.17 -0.20
C MET A 123 13.54 -7.77 -0.16
N THR A 124 14.00 -6.92 0.75
CA THR A 124 13.43 -5.58 0.95
C THR A 124 13.67 -4.68 -0.27
N ALA A 125 14.90 -4.61 -0.80
CA ALA A 125 15.18 -3.75 -1.95
C ALA A 125 14.45 -4.20 -3.23
N ASN A 126 14.16 -5.50 -3.33
CA ASN A 126 13.36 -6.08 -4.42
C ASN A 126 11.87 -6.19 -4.09
N HIS A 127 11.41 -5.63 -2.96
CA HIS A 127 10.01 -5.56 -2.57
C HIS A 127 9.33 -6.93 -2.45
N TYR A 128 10.07 -7.93 -1.95
CA TYR A 128 9.54 -9.28 -1.72
C TYR A 128 8.85 -9.43 -0.36
N ASP A 129 9.05 -8.49 0.57
CA ASP A 129 8.51 -8.50 1.94
C ASP A 129 7.43 -7.43 2.19
N HIS A 130 7.27 -6.45 1.31
CA HIS A 130 6.24 -5.41 1.38
C HIS A 130 5.73 -4.99 0.01
N VAL A 131 4.49 -4.51 -0.05
CA VAL A 131 3.96 -3.78 -1.20
C VAL A 131 4.28 -2.30 -1.01
N HIS A 132 5.09 -1.72 -1.89
CA HIS A 132 5.33 -0.28 -1.91
C HIS A 132 4.31 0.39 -2.83
N ALA A 133 3.71 1.49 -2.38
CA ALA A 133 2.83 2.30 -3.21
C ALA A 133 3.14 3.78 -3.04
N ALA A 134 3.32 4.47 -4.16
CA ALA A 134 3.47 5.91 -4.21
C ALA A 134 2.23 6.55 -4.85
N THR A 135 1.85 7.74 -4.37
CA THR A 135 0.78 8.57 -4.94
C THR A 135 1.38 9.82 -5.60
N GLN A 136 0.57 10.48 -6.43
CA GLN A 136 0.86 11.82 -6.95
C GLN A 136 0.88 12.88 -5.84
N GLY A 137 0.45 12.51 -4.63
CA GLY A 137 0.22 13.44 -3.53
C GLY A 137 -1.06 14.22 -3.74
N GLY A 138 -1.51 14.89 -2.69
CA GLY A 138 -2.74 15.68 -2.74
C GLY A 138 -2.60 16.95 -1.93
N GLY A 139 -1.37 17.38 -1.61
CA GLY A 139 -1.10 18.36 -0.58
C GLY A 139 -1.23 17.77 0.83
N TYR A 140 -0.74 18.52 1.81
CA TYR A 140 -0.84 18.13 3.21
C TYR A 140 -2.26 18.34 3.75
N PRO A 141 -2.74 17.47 4.66
CA PRO A 141 -4.02 17.66 5.34
C PRO A 141 -4.07 18.97 6.13
N THR A 142 -5.21 19.64 6.10
CA THR A 142 -5.50 20.85 6.90
C THR A 142 -6.39 20.56 8.12
N GLY A 143 -6.85 19.31 8.29
CA GLY A 143 -7.61 18.84 9.46
C GLY A 143 -9.13 18.83 9.27
N GLY A 144 -9.64 19.23 8.11
CA GLY A 144 -11.06 19.20 7.76
C GLY A 144 -11.45 18.10 6.79
N GLU A 145 -10.50 17.26 6.39
CA GLU A 145 -10.70 16.22 5.40
C GLU A 145 -11.55 15.06 5.94
N VAL A 146 -12.44 14.58 5.09
CA VAL A 146 -13.12 13.30 5.26
C VAL A 146 -12.55 12.33 4.21
N TYR A 147 -12.08 11.18 4.67
CA TYR A 147 -11.49 10.14 3.82
C TYR A 147 -12.49 9.02 3.61
N SER A 148 -12.85 8.71 2.37
CA SER A 148 -13.80 7.68 1.97
C SER A 148 -13.46 7.13 0.59
N LEU A 149 -13.78 5.86 0.32
CA LEU A 149 -13.66 5.24 -1.00
C LEU A 149 -14.95 5.33 -1.81
#